data_AF-A0A840SCX8-F1
#
_entry.id   AF-A0A840SCX8-F1
#
_cell.length_a   1.000
_cell.length_b   1.000
_cell.length_c   1.000
_cell.angle_alpha   90.00
_cell.angle_beta   90.00
_cell.angle_gamma   90.00
#
_symmetry.space_group_name_H-M   'P 1'
#
loop_
_entity.id
_entity.type
_entity.pdbx_description
1 polymer ?
#
loop_
_entity_poly.entity_id
_entity_poly.type
_entity_poly.pdbx_seq_one_letter_code
_entity_poly.pdbx_strand_id
1 'polypeptide(L)'
;MDPDGNEITIKGLWIDIGESGFRDGAPQGIAGYGDWMDSASSLIGFDIDAISINAGNCTVRLWKGNYAGVAKNMQERCSKKGLNIIADALSNIGGCGGEIGLYNKDNGGIGGGSSMSPEQMAEMGIVSTEIAIVNKLSRRIIGRRKESTPSFWTTYFSWGNNSSKEEIFTLNIFNFKDKDSASSFANKLKDNHDKAIGYKHNRNLDYKVYQRGTKVTVSWGDSYK
;
A
#
# COMPACT_ATOMS: atom_id res chain seq x y z
N MET A 1 -17.53 3.09 10.79
CA MET A 1 -17.92 1.68 10.96
C MET A 1 -17.29 0.88 9.84
N ASP A 2 -16.90 -0.38 10.09
CA ASP A 2 -16.48 -1.30 9.02
C ASP A 2 -17.70 -1.73 8.18
N PRO A 3 -17.52 -2.51 7.09
CA PRO A 3 -18.63 -3.00 6.26
C PRO A 3 -19.66 -3.86 7.00
N ASP A 4 -19.29 -4.42 8.15
CA ASP A 4 -20.14 -5.27 8.98
C ASP A 4 -20.88 -4.47 10.07
N GLY A 5 -20.74 -3.13 10.05
CA GLY A 5 -21.41 -2.24 10.99
C GLY A 5 -20.72 -2.15 12.35
N ASN A 6 -19.50 -2.66 12.50
CA ASN A 6 -18.75 -2.52 13.74
C ASN A 6 -18.14 -1.13 13.84
N GLU A 7 -18.20 -0.56 15.04
CA GLU A 7 -17.55 0.71 15.33
C GLU A 7 -16.03 0.54 15.36
N ILE A 8 -15.35 0.98 14.30
CA ILE A 8 -13.89 1.04 14.28
C ILE A 8 -13.46 2.18 15.22
N THR A 9 -13.03 1.81 16.42
CA THR A 9 -12.40 2.77 17.33
C THR A 9 -10.96 3.00 16.89
N ILE A 10 -10.72 4.13 16.22
CA ILE A 10 -9.40 4.67 15.85
C ILE A 10 -8.69 5.15 17.15
N LYS A 11 -8.26 4.22 18.03
CA LYS A 11 -7.44 4.45 19.23
C LYS A 11 -6.01 4.98 18.94
N GLY A 12 -5.88 6.27 18.66
CA GLY A 12 -4.60 6.99 18.81
C GLY A 12 -3.89 7.38 17.50
N LEU A 13 -2.62 7.80 17.65
CA LEU A 13 -1.74 8.18 16.54
C LEU A 13 -1.20 6.91 15.89
N TRP A 14 -1.85 6.45 14.83
CA TRP A 14 -1.47 5.21 14.13
C TRP A 14 -0.37 5.38 13.09
N ILE A 15 0.05 6.63 12.86
CA ILE A 15 1.13 6.96 11.93
C ILE A 15 2.41 7.04 12.74
N ASP A 16 3.41 6.24 12.40
CA ASP A 16 4.72 6.35 13.02
C ASP A 16 5.42 7.61 12.52
N ILE A 17 6.04 8.35 13.42
CA ILE A 17 6.89 9.48 13.08
C ILE A 17 8.27 8.89 12.76
N GLY A 18 8.52 8.51 11.51
CA GLY A 18 9.75 7.83 11.06
C GLY A 18 9.62 7.19 9.67
N GLU A 19 10.53 6.27 9.31
CA GLU A 19 10.53 5.51 8.04
C GLU A 19 9.61 4.27 8.05
N SER A 20 8.83 4.07 9.11
CA SER A 20 7.85 3.00 9.25
C SER A 20 6.45 3.57 9.03
N GLY A 21 5.77 3.10 7.98
CA GLY A 21 4.33 3.32 7.85
C GLY A 21 3.57 2.74 9.05
N PHE A 22 2.31 3.15 9.14
CA PHE A 22 1.25 2.72 10.04
C PHE A 22 1.54 1.54 11.03
N ARG A 23 1.30 1.77 12.33
CA ARG A 23 1.46 0.76 13.40
C ARG A 23 0.39 -0.36 13.33
N ASP A 24 0.58 -1.47 14.03
CA ASP A 24 -0.36 -2.61 14.12
C ASP A 24 -1.81 -2.22 14.47
N GLY A 25 -2.00 -1.10 15.16
CA GLY A 25 -3.33 -0.59 15.49
C GLY A 25 -3.96 0.29 14.41
N ALA A 26 -3.29 0.54 13.29
CA ALA A 26 -3.89 1.23 12.16
C ALA A 26 -5.21 0.53 11.77
N PRO A 27 -6.25 1.27 11.35
CA PRO A 27 -7.56 0.71 11.00
C PRO A 27 -7.47 -0.54 10.11
N GLN A 28 -6.43 -0.61 9.30
CA GLN A 28 -6.13 -1.68 8.36
C GLN A 28 -5.56 -2.96 8.98
N GLY A 29 -4.88 -2.87 10.11
CA GLY A 29 -4.44 -4.03 10.91
C GLY A 29 -5.57 -4.62 11.75
N ILE A 30 -6.58 -3.81 12.11
CA ILE A 30 -7.71 -4.22 12.95
C ILE A 30 -8.88 -4.77 12.13
N ALA A 31 -9.23 -4.11 11.01
CA ALA A 31 -10.42 -4.42 10.23
C ALA A 31 -10.12 -5.04 8.84
N GLY A 32 -8.85 -5.34 8.56
CA GLY A 32 -8.39 -5.83 7.26
C GLY A 32 -8.47 -4.78 6.15
N TYR A 33 -7.78 -5.04 5.04
CA TYR A 33 -7.76 -4.14 3.87
C TYR A 33 -8.85 -4.57 2.89
N GLY A 34 -10.04 -4.01 3.10
CA GLY A 34 -11.17 -4.15 2.20
C GLY A 34 -11.29 -2.99 1.21
N ASP A 35 -12.10 -3.17 0.17
CA ASP A 35 -12.56 -2.14 -0.77
C ASP A 35 -13.12 -0.88 -0.10
N TRP A 36 -13.60 -1.05 1.13
CA TRP A 36 -14.10 0.02 1.97
C TRP A 36 -12.99 0.94 2.46
N MET A 37 -11.77 0.45 2.73
CA MET A 37 -10.64 1.30 3.14
C MET A 37 -10.18 2.20 1.99
N ASP A 38 -10.09 1.65 0.78
CA ASP A 38 -9.77 2.46 -0.40
C ASP A 38 -10.84 3.51 -0.66
N SER A 39 -12.12 3.16 -0.41
CA SER A 39 -13.23 4.11 -0.53
C SER A 39 -13.21 5.17 0.59
N ALA A 40 -12.85 4.79 1.80
CA ALA A 40 -12.76 5.68 2.97
C ALA A 40 -11.48 6.53 2.99
N SER A 41 -10.47 6.17 2.20
CA SER A 41 -9.19 6.90 2.11
C SER A 41 -9.40 8.39 1.83
N SER A 42 -10.29 8.72 0.90
CA SER A 42 -10.69 10.09 0.59
C SER A 42 -11.36 10.82 1.77
N LEU A 43 -12.17 10.11 2.56
CA LEU A 43 -12.87 10.66 3.74
C LEU A 43 -11.90 10.99 4.89
N ILE A 44 -10.77 10.30 4.97
CA ILE A 44 -9.71 10.56 5.97
C ILE A 44 -8.60 11.47 5.42
N GLY A 45 -8.74 11.97 4.19
CA GLY A 45 -7.82 12.92 3.57
C GLY A 45 -6.60 12.28 2.89
N PHE A 46 -6.65 10.99 2.59
CA PHE A 46 -5.63 10.34 1.76
C PHE A 46 -5.93 10.56 0.28
N ASP A 47 -4.96 11.12 -0.42
CA ASP A 47 -4.97 11.24 -1.86
C ASP A 47 -4.14 10.10 -2.46
N ILE A 48 -4.79 8.96 -2.66
CA ILE A 48 -4.14 7.72 -3.12
C ILE A 48 -4.77 7.22 -4.41
N ASP A 49 -4.00 6.41 -5.13
CA ASP A 49 -4.50 5.44 -6.09
C ASP A 49 -4.30 4.04 -5.49
N ALA A 50 -5.05 3.05 -6.00
CA ALA A 50 -4.92 1.67 -5.57
C ALA A 50 -5.16 0.70 -6.74
N ILE A 51 -4.53 -0.46 -6.71
CA ILE A 51 -4.83 -1.58 -7.62
C ILE A 51 -4.96 -2.87 -6.84
N SER A 52 -5.87 -3.75 -7.30
CA SER A 52 -6.07 -5.08 -6.75
C SER A 52 -5.88 -6.11 -7.86
N ILE A 53 -4.95 -7.05 -7.64
CA ILE A 53 -4.52 -8.03 -8.64
C ILE A 53 -4.68 -9.42 -8.06
N ASN A 54 -5.42 -10.27 -8.78
CA ASN A 54 -5.52 -11.69 -8.44
C ASN A 54 -4.24 -12.42 -8.86
N ALA A 55 -3.52 -12.98 -7.89
CA ALA A 55 -2.25 -13.70 -8.10
C ALA A 55 -2.39 -15.22 -7.91
N GLY A 56 -3.56 -15.78 -8.24
CA GLY A 56 -3.81 -17.22 -8.14
C GLY A 56 -4.24 -17.66 -6.74
N ASN A 57 -3.34 -17.72 -5.77
CA ASN A 57 -3.67 -18.16 -4.40
C ASN A 57 -3.94 -17.00 -3.44
N CYS A 58 -3.54 -15.79 -3.82
CA CYS A 58 -3.77 -14.59 -3.03
C CYS A 58 -4.27 -13.43 -3.91
N THR A 59 -4.65 -12.35 -3.24
CA THR A 59 -4.86 -11.04 -3.85
C THR A 59 -3.70 -10.13 -3.44
N VAL A 60 -3.05 -9.52 -4.43
CA VAL A 60 -2.05 -8.47 -4.24
C VAL A 60 -2.73 -7.12 -4.35
N ARG A 61 -2.61 -6.28 -3.33
CA ARG A 61 -3.04 -4.88 -3.39
C ARG A 61 -1.82 -3.97 -3.33
N LEU A 62 -1.81 -2.95 -4.17
CA LEU A 62 -0.75 -1.95 -4.20
C LEU A 62 -1.36 -0.57 -4.05
N TRP A 63 -0.74 0.28 -3.23
CA TRP A 63 -1.14 1.67 -3.02
C TRP A 63 0.02 2.61 -3.20
N LYS A 64 -0.31 3.82 -3.67
CA LYS A 64 0.63 4.93 -3.78
C LYS A 64 -0.14 6.21 -3.60
N GLY A 65 0.49 7.17 -2.96
CA GLY A 65 -0.02 8.53 -3.01
C GLY A 65 0.49 9.40 -1.91
N ASN A 66 -0.31 10.44 -1.66
CA ASN A 66 -0.03 11.47 -0.70
C ASN A 66 -1.01 11.38 0.47
N TYR A 67 -0.46 11.15 1.65
CA TYR A 67 -1.15 11.01 2.92
C TYR A 67 -1.13 12.31 3.75
N ALA A 68 -0.60 13.42 3.20
CA ALA A 68 -0.50 14.72 3.87
C ALA A 68 -1.85 15.30 4.31
N GLY A 69 -2.97 14.91 3.70
CA GLY A 69 -4.28 15.35 4.17
C GLY A 69 -4.58 14.89 5.60
N VAL A 70 -3.94 13.83 6.10
CA VAL A 70 -4.01 13.50 7.54
C VAL A 70 -3.21 14.48 8.39
N ALA A 71 -2.01 14.89 7.96
CA ALA A 71 -1.25 15.92 8.67
C ALA A 71 -2.05 17.22 8.78
N LYS A 72 -2.75 17.61 7.71
CA LYS A 72 -3.66 18.78 7.71
C LYS A 72 -4.86 18.58 8.66
N ASN A 73 -5.54 17.44 8.60
CA ASN A 73 -6.66 17.14 9.51
C ASN A 73 -6.22 17.11 10.98
N MET A 74 -5.01 16.62 11.25
CA MET A 74 -4.41 16.61 12.58
C MET A 74 -4.00 18.01 13.04
N GLN A 75 -3.40 18.81 12.16
CA GLN A 75 -3.07 20.22 12.42
C GLN A 75 -4.33 20.99 12.85
N GLU A 76 -5.43 20.85 12.12
CA GLU A 76 -6.70 21.52 12.45
C GLU A 76 -7.23 21.11 13.83
N ARG A 77 -7.12 19.83 14.19
CA ARG A 77 -7.53 19.32 15.51
C ARG A 77 -6.62 19.83 16.64
N CYS A 78 -5.31 19.84 16.42
CA CYS A 78 -4.33 20.36 17.38
C CYS A 78 -4.53 21.86 17.62
N SER A 79 -4.75 22.63 16.55
CA SER A 79 -5.04 24.07 16.61
C SER A 79 -6.32 24.34 17.42
N LYS A 80 -7.40 23.59 17.18
CA LYS A 80 -8.67 23.69 17.94
C LYS A 80 -8.51 23.35 19.43
N LYS A 81 -7.48 22.60 19.80
CA LYS A 81 -7.15 22.24 21.19
C LYS A 81 -6.08 23.14 21.82
N GLY A 82 -5.65 24.20 21.15
CA GLY A 82 -4.61 25.12 21.65
C GLY A 82 -3.19 24.54 21.63
N LEU A 83 -2.96 23.42 20.92
CA LEU A 83 -1.66 22.76 20.80
C LEU A 83 -0.85 23.35 19.62
N ASN A 84 -0.64 24.67 19.64
CA ASN A 84 -0.15 25.42 18.48
C ASN A 84 1.26 25.01 18.03
N ILE A 85 2.15 24.67 18.97
CA ILE A 85 3.51 24.20 18.65
C ILE A 85 3.46 22.89 17.82
N ILE A 86 2.54 21.99 18.14
CA ILE A 86 2.36 20.72 17.44
C ILE A 86 1.68 20.96 16.09
N ALA A 87 0.72 21.88 16.03
CA ALA A 87 0.07 22.26 14.78
C ALA A 87 1.06 22.89 13.78
N ASP A 88 1.94 23.78 14.25
CA ASP A 88 2.97 24.40 13.41
C ASP A 88 3.98 23.38 12.89
N ALA A 89 4.37 22.40 13.71
CA ALA A 89 5.20 21.29 13.27
C ALA A 89 4.51 20.46 12.18
N LEU A 90 3.20 20.22 12.29
CA LEU A 90 2.41 19.48 11.29
C LEU A 90 2.17 20.24 9.98
N SER A 91 2.26 21.57 10.00
CA SER A 91 2.03 22.42 8.80
C SER A 91 3.06 22.21 7.68
N ASN A 92 4.26 21.74 8.03
CA ASN A 92 5.37 21.49 7.10
C ASN A 92 5.52 20.01 6.74
N ILE A 93 4.62 19.17 7.25
CA ILE A 93 4.64 17.74 7.06
C ILE A 93 3.73 17.41 5.86
N GLY A 94 4.33 17.03 4.74
CA GLY A 94 3.60 16.23 3.76
C GLY A 94 3.91 14.76 3.94
N GLY A 95 3.48 13.94 2.99
CA GLY A 95 3.57 12.51 3.19
C GLY A 95 3.33 11.75 1.93
N CYS A 96 4.35 11.44 1.15
CA CYS A 96 4.19 10.52 0.03
C CYS A 96 4.66 9.11 0.42
N GLY A 97 4.03 8.10 -0.17
CA GLY A 97 4.33 6.72 0.18
C GLY A 97 3.66 5.72 -0.73
N GLY A 98 3.73 4.47 -0.30
CA GLY A 98 3.06 3.36 -0.96
C GLY A 98 3.13 2.09 -0.13
N GLU A 99 2.35 1.11 -0.54
CA GLU A 99 2.10 -0.10 0.23
C GLU A 99 1.94 -1.33 -0.67
N ILE A 100 2.39 -2.48 -0.17
CA ILE A 100 2.12 -3.82 -0.67
C ILE A 100 1.25 -4.54 0.35
N GLY A 101 0.10 -5.06 -0.08
CA GLY A 101 -0.78 -5.89 0.72
C GLY A 101 -0.96 -7.28 0.10
N LEU A 102 -0.90 -8.32 0.91
CA LEU A 102 -1.12 -9.74 0.53
C LEU A 102 -2.29 -10.33 1.32
N TYR A 103 -3.34 -10.74 0.62
CA TYR A 103 -4.59 -11.22 1.23
C TYR A 103 -5.00 -12.59 0.71
N ASN A 104 -5.61 -13.38 1.59
CA ASN A 104 -6.28 -14.62 1.26
C ASN A 104 -7.49 -14.37 0.35
N LYS A 105 -8.02 -15.44 -0.24
CA LYS A 105 -9.20 -15.42 -1.13
C LYS A 105 -10.50 -15.89 -0.48
N ASP A 106 -10.45 -16.13 0.82
CA ASP A 106 -11.50 -16.71 1.64
C ASP A 106 -12.84 -15.95 1.60
N ASN A 107 -12.85 -14.67 1.21
CA ASN A 107 -14.08 -13.87 1.06
C ASN A 107 -14.43 -13.48 -0.40
N GLY A 108 -13.91 -14.20 -1.40
CA GLY A 108 -14.52 -14.31 -2.74
C GLY A 108 -14.55 -13.08 -3.67
N GLY A 109 -13.96 -11.94 -3.32
CA GLY A 109 -14.02 -10.72 -4.13
C GLY A 109 -12.67 -10.03 -4.38
N ILE A 110 -12.60 -9.27 -5.48
CA ILE A 110 -11.55 -8.27 -5.69
C ILE A 110 -11.69 -7.25 -4.56
N GLY A 111 -10.80 -7.34 -3.58
CA GLY A 111 -10.68 -6.35 -2.51
C GLY A 111 -11.25 -6.71 -1.15
N GLY A 112 -11.28 -7.97 -0.75
CA GLY A 112 -11.60 -8.32 0.64
C GLY A 112 -11.31 -9.80 0.91
N GLY A 113 -10.27 -10.06 1.68
CA GLY A 113 -9.90 -11.37 2.20
C GLY A 113 -9.06 -11.16 3.45
N SER A 114 -8.91 -12.18 4.28
CA SER A 114 -8.09 -12.06 5.48
C SER A 114 -6.63 -11.77 5.13
N SER A 115 -5.91 -11.07 6.00
CA SER A 115 -4.47 -10.86 5.84
C SER A 115 -3.75 -12.21 5.81
N MET A 116 -2.78 -12.38 4.90
CA MET A 116 -1.99 -13.61 4.87
C MET A 116 -1.08 -13.72 6.10
N SER A 117 -0.98 -14.91 6.70
CA SER A 117 0.02 -15.16 7.73
C SER A 117 1.43 -15.33 7.12
N PRO A 118 2.50 -15.15 7.91
CA PRO A 118 3.87 -15.49 7.49
C PRO A 118 4.00 -16.90 6.91
N GLU A 119 3.32 -17.87 7.50
CA GLU A 119 3.32 -19.28 7.07
C GLU A 119 2.67 -19.43 5.68
N GLN A 120 1.51 -18.80 5.46
CA GLN A 120 0.81 -18.83 4.17
C GLN A 120 1.66 -18.20 3.06
N MET A 121 2.38 -17.11 3.35
CA MET A 121 3.30 -16.49 2.39
C MET A 121 4.52 -17.38 2.11
N ALA A 122 5.04 -18.07 3.13
CA ALA A 122 6.14 -19.03 2.98
C ALA A 122 5.73 -20.27 2.17
N GLU A 123 4.49 -20.74 2.30
CA GLU A 123 3.91 -21.81 1.46
C GLU A 123 3.88 -21.42 -0.02
N MET A 124 3.53 -20.17 -0.32
CA MET A 124 3.66 -19.59 -1.67
C MET A 124 5.11 -19.40 -2.13
N GLY A 125 6.08 -19.66 -1.25
CA GLY A 125 7.50 -19.52 -1.51
C GLY A 125 8.02 -18.10 -1.39
N ILE A 126 7.23 -17.13 -0.90
CA ILE A 126 7.68 -15.76 -0.66
C ILE A 126 8.57 -15.77 0.59
N VAL A 127 9.75 -15.16 0.50
CA VAL A 127 10.72 -15.10 1.60
C VAL A 127 11.05 -13.68 2.03
N SER A 128 10.70 -12.67 1.23
CA SER A 128 10.75 -11.26 1.62
C SER A 128 10.00 -10.39 0.61
N THR A 129 9.59 -9.23 1.07
CA THR A 129 8.93 -8.18 0.29
C THR A 129 9.71 -6.88 0.40
N GLU A 130 9.67 -6.08 -0.66
CA GLU A 130 10.29 -4.76 -0.67
C GLU A 130 9.46 -3.80 -1.52
N ILE A 131 9.31 -2.58 -1.05
CA ILE A 131 8.71 -1.48 -1.81
C ILE A 131 9.74 -0.36 -1.97
N ALA A 132 9.76 0.24 -3.16
CA ALA A 132 10.44 1.51 -3.40
C ALA A 132 9.47 2.51 -4.03
N ILE A 133 9.51 3.75 -3.53
CA ILE A 133 8.77 4.88 -4.08
C ILE A 133 9.70 5.66 -4.97
N VAL A 134 9.28 5.93 -6.21
CA VAL A 134 10.11 6.59 -7.21
C VAL A 134 9.39 7.81 -7.75
N ASN A 135 10.10 8.93 -7.81
CA ASN A 135 9.61 10.13 -8.47
C ASN A 135 9.64 9.91 -10.00
N LYS A 136 8.50 10.09 -10.68
CA LYS A 136 8.37 9.84 -12.13
C LYS A 136 9.27 10.73 -12.97
N LEU A 137 9.37 12.01 -12.62
CA LEU A 137 10.12 12.99 -13.41
C LEU A 137 11.63 12.76 -13.32
N SER A 138 12.15 12.74 -12.09
CA SER A 138 13.59 12.62 -11.83
C SER A 138 14.12 11.19 -11.89
N ARG A 139 13.22 10.19 -11.85
CA ARG A 139 13.54 8.76 -11.74
C ARG A 139 14.35 8.40 -10.48
N ARG A 140 14.43 9.31 -9.50
CA ARG A 140 15.11 9.07 -8.23
C ARG A 140 14.19 8.31 -7.27
N ILE A 141 14.78 7.39 -6.53
CA ILE A 141 14.12 6.71 -5.40
C ILE A 141 13.94 7.75 -4.29
N ILE A 142 12.68 7.98 -3.90
CA ILE A 142 12.31 8.81 -2.75
C ILE A 142 12.63 8.05 -1.46
N GLY A 143 12.31 6.76 -1.43
CA GLY A 143 12.75 5.86 -0.39
C GLY A 143 12.29 4.43 -0.63
N ARG A 144 12.70 3.55 0.27
CA ARG A 144 12.48 2.11 0.14
C ARG A 144 12.35 1.45 1.50
N ARG A 145 11.56 0.39 1.56
CA ARG A 145 11.42 -0.47 2.73
C ARG A 145 11.50 -1.92 2.30
N LYS A 146 12.31 -2.71 3.00
CA LYS A 146 12.39 -4.16 2.82
C LYS A 146 12.05 -4.85 4.13
N GLU A 147 11.17 -5.84 4.04
CA GLU A 147 10.85 -6.74 5.14
C GLU A 147 11.61 -8.06 4.93
N SER A 148 12.51 -8.39 5.86
CA SER A 148 13.33 -9.61 5.79
C SER A 148 12.54 -10.88 6.04
N THR A 149 11.44 -10.77 6.78
CA THR A 149 10.38 -11.77 6.90
C THR A 149 9.19 -11.23 6.12
N PRO A 150 8.58 -11.99 5.21
CA PRO A 150 7.44 -11.49 4.46
C PRO A 150 6.33 -11.14 5.45
N SER A 151 5.90 -9.88 5.39
CA SER A 151 4.74 -9.38 6.09
C SER A 151 3.60 -9.30 5.09
N PHE A 152 2.37 -9.54 5.55
CA PHE A 152 1.18 -9.31 4.73
C PHE A 152 1.10 -7.86 4.27
N TRP A 153 1.85 -6.97 4.96
CA TRP A 153 1.93 -5.56 4.68
C TRP A 153 3.37 -5.07 4.67
N THR A 154 3.77 -4.42 3.57
CA THR A 154 5.06 -3.73 3.44
C THR A 154 4.79 -2.31 2.98
N THR A 155 5.15 -1.33 3.80
CA THR A 155 4.84 0.08 3.58
C THR A 155 6.09 0.94 3.64
N TYR A 156 6.13 1.97 2.81
CA TYR A 156 7.07 3.06 2.95
C TYR A 156 6.32 4.38 2.97
N PHE A 157 6.72 5.26 3.89
CA PHE A 157 6.16 6.58 4.03
C PHE A 157 7.26 7.61 4.30
N SER A 158 7.19 8.76 3.63
CA SER A 158 8.15 9.85 3.79
C SER A 158 7.42 11.14 4.16
N TRP A 159 7.64 11.59 5.40
CA TRP A 159 7.13 12.87 5.90
C TRP A 159 7.79 14.10 5.25
N GLY A 160 9.00 13.94 4.70
CA GLY A 160 9.78 15.01 4.10
C GLY A 160 9.54 15.19 2.60
N ASN A 161 8.66 14.39 1.99
CA ASN A 161 8.38 14.44 0.57
C ASN A 161 6.89 14.58 0.30
N ASN A 162 6.52 15.61 -0.46
CA ASN A 162 5.14 16.02 -0.68
C ASN A 162 4.64 15.65 -2.09
N SER A 163 5.37 14.79 -2.81
CA SER A 163 4.97 14.35 -4.14
C SER A 163 3.54 13.79 -4.11
N SER A 164 2.70 14.25 -5.03
CA SER A 164 1.36 13.73 -5.27
C SER A 164 1.40 12.30 -5.78
N LYS A 165 0.25 11.62 -5.74
CA LYS A 165 0.10 10.30 -6.34
C LYS A 165 0.39 10.29 -7.83
N GLU A 166 0.11 11.38 -8.56
CA GLU A 166 0.41 11.49 -10.00
C GLU A 166 1.91 11.60 -10.28
N GLU A 167 2.70 12.11 -9.34
CA GLU A 167 4.15 12.35 -9.48
C GLU A 167 5.02 11.15 -9.10
N ILE A 168 4.44 10.12 -8.48
CA ILE A 168 5.17 8.93 -8.01
C ILE A 168 4.67 7.65 -8.67
N PHE A 169 5.55 6.65 -8.72
CA PHE A 169 5.20 5.26 -9.00
C PHE A 169 5.91 4.35 -8.00
N THR A 170 5.46 3.10 -7.90
CA THR A 170 6.04 2.13 -6.97
C THR A 170 6.74 1.00 -7.71
N LEU A 171 7.82 0.50 -7.12
CA LEU A 171 8.41 -0.78 -7.45
C LEU A 171 8.14 -1.74 -6.29
N ASN A 172 7.31 -2.74 -6.54
CA ASN A 172 6.86 -3.70 -5.54
C ASN A 172 7.51 -5.04 -5.82
N ILE A 173 8.39 -5.46 -4.92
CA ILE A 173 9.33 -6.55 -5.14
C ILE A 173 8.96 -7.70 -4.21
N PHE A 174 8.79 -8.87 -4.81
CA PHE A 174 8.54 -10.13 -4.13
C PHE A 174 9.73 -11.05 -4.40
N ASN A 175 10.42 -11.47 -3.34
CA ASN A 175 11.52 -12.41 -3.44
C ASN A 175 11.02 -13.79 -3.05
N PHE A 176 11.31 -14.78 -3.89
CA PHE A 176 10.89 -16.16 -3.69
C PHE A 176 12.09 -17.05 -3.34
N LYS A 177 11.79 -18.20 -2.72
CA LYS A 177 12.78 -19.25 -2.42
C LYS A 177 13.28 -19.95 -3.70
N ASP A 178 12.43 -20.03 -4.72
CA ASP A 178 12.71 -20.74 -5.98
C ASP A 178 12.10 -20.02 -7.20
N LYS A 179 12.56 -20.41 -8.39
CA LYS A 179 12.17 -19.79 -9.66
C LYS A 179 10.77 -20.19 -10.10
N ASP A 180 10.30 -21.37 -9.72
CA ASP A 180 9.02 -21.90 -10.20
C ASP A 180 7.87 -21.16 -9.50
N SER A 181 7.99 -20.96 -8.19
CA SER A 181 7.10 -20.12 -7.39
C SER A 181 7.06 -18.69 -7.91
N ALA A 182 8.23 -18.10 -8.19
CA ALA A 182 8.33 -16.75 -8.78
C ALA A 182 7.64 -16.67 -10.15
N SER A 183 7.85 -17.67 -11.02
CA SER A 183 7.28 -17.71 -12.37
C SER A 183 5.76 -17.89 -12.32
N SER A 184 5.28 -18.79 -11.47
CA SER A 184 3.85 -19.02 -11.26
C SER A 184 3.15 -17.74 -10.82
N PHE A 185 3.72 -17.05 -9.81
CA PHE A 185 3.19 -15.78 -9.32
C PHE A 185 3.20 -14.69 -10.40
N ALA A 186 4.34 -14.49 -11.08
CA ALA A 186 4.48 -13.48 -12.13
C ALA A 186 3.50 -13.69 -13.29
N ASN A 187 3.28 -14.94 -13.71
CA ASN A 187 2.33 -15.29 -14.76
C ASN A 187 0.90 -14.99 -14.32
N LYS A 188 0.52 -15.34 -13.08
CA LYS A 188 -0.83 -15.03 -12.56
C LYS A 188 -1.11 -13.53 -12.50
N LEU A 189 -0.13 -12.72 -12.13
CA LEU A 189 -0.28 -11.26 -12.19
C LEU A 189 -0.55 -10.83 -13.64
N LYS A 190 0.29 -11.24 -14.61
CA LYS A 190 0.13 -10.89 -16.02
C LYS A 190 -1.22 -11.33 -16.60
N ASP A 191 -1.66 -12.55 -16.30
CA ASP A 191 -2.94 -13.10 -16.77
C ASP A 191 -4.16 -12.30 -16.27
N ASN A 192 -4.01 -11.55 -15.15
CA ASN A 192 -5.08 -10.76 -14.54
C ASN A 192 -4.92 -9.25 -14.77
N HIS A 193 -4.08 -8.85 -15.72
CA HIS A 193 -3.76 -7.44 -16.03
C HIS A 193 -5.00 -6.60 -16.34
N ASP A 194 -5.80 -6.98 -17.34
CA ASP A 194 -6.96 -6.18 -17.75
C ASP A 194 -8.02 -6.06 -16.64
N LYS A 195 -8.22 -7.13 -15.87
CA LYS A 195 -9.17 -7.11 -14.74
C LYS A 195 -8.71 -6.16 -13.64
N ALA A 196 -7.41 -6.16 -13.34
CA ALA A 196 -6.84 -5.29 -12.32
C ALA A 196 -6.87 -3.82 -12.75
N ILE A 197 -6.69 -3.51 -14.04
CA ILE A 197 -6.80 -2.12 -14.51
C ILE A 197 -8.20 -1.55 -14.32
N GLY A 198 -9.23 -2.39 -14.51
CA GLY A 198 -10.63 -2.03 -14.27
C GLY A 198 -11.01 -1.83 -12.80
N TYR A 199 -10.05 -1.95 -11.87
CA TYR A 199 -10.31 -1.70 -10.46
C TYR A 199 -10.69 -0.23 -10.22
N LYS A 200 -11.80 0.00 -9.49
CA LYS A 200 -12.43 1.33 -9.33
C LYS A 200 -11.49 2.44 -8.85
N HIS A 201 -10.46 2.09 -8.07
CA HIS A 201 -9.51 3.05 -7.48
C HIS A 201 -8.18 3.15 -8.25
N ASN A 202 -8.04 2.45 -9.38
CA ASN A 202 -6.80 2.42 -10.18
C ASN A 202 -6.69 3.59 -11.17
N ARG A 203 -7.78 4.31 -11.45
CA ARG A 203 -7.82 5.49 -12.35
C ARG A 203 -7.12 5.27 -13.70
N ASN A 204 -7.28 4.08 -14.29
CA ASN A 204 -6.66 3.67 -15.57
C ASN A 204 -5.12 3.69 -15.60
N LEU A 205 -4.47 3.60 -14.43
CA LEU A 205 -3.03 3.41 -14.35
C LEU A 205 -2.64 2.00 -14.77
N ASP A 206 -1.48 1.89 -15.41
CA ASP A 206 -0.93 0.61 -15.84
C ASP A 206 0.02 0.04 -14.77
N TYR A 207 0.22 -1.28 -14.84
CA TYR A 207 1.31 -1.95 -14.14
C TYR A 207 2.04 -2.95 -15.05
N LYS A 208 3.33 -3.12 -14.77
CA LYS A 208 4.22 -4.03 -15.50
C LYS A 208 4.89 -5.00 -14.55
N VAL A 209 4.93 -6.27 -14.96
CA VAL A 209 5.52 -7.37 -14.19
C VAL A 209 6.83 -7.80 -14.84
N TYR A 210 7.92 -7.67 -14.08
CA TYR A 210 9.25 -8.11 -14.45
C TYR A 210 9.67 -9.27 -13.55
N GLN A 211 10.36 -10.27 -14.10
CA GLN A 211 10.92 -11.37 -13.32
C GLN A 211 12.40 -11.55 -13.66
N ARG A 212 13.23 -11.71 -12.63
CA ARG A 212 14.65 -12.06 -12.74
C ARG A 212 14.98 -13.15 -11.73
N GLY A 213 15.06 -14.39 -12.21
CA GLY A 213 15.27 -15.55 -11.35
C GLY A 213 14.13 -15.69 -10.34
N THR A 214 14.48 -15.62 -9.05
CA THR A 214 13.51 -15.75 -7.93
C THR A 214 12.89 -14.41 -7.52
N LYS A 215 13.24 -13.31 -8.20
CA LYS A 215 12.71 -11.98 -7.91
C LYS A 215 11.61 -11.62 -8.92
N VAL A 216 10.45 -11.21 -8.41
CA VAL A 216 9.37 -10.60 -9.19
C VAL A 216 9.26 -9.13 -8.79
N THR A 217 9.13 -8.24 -9.77
CA THR A 217 8.95 -6.80 -9.55
C THR A 217 7.73 -6.33 -10.31
N VAL A 218 6.80 -5.71 -9.59
CA VAL A 218 5.61 -5.05 -10.14
C VAL A 218 5.85 -3.54 -10.09
N SER A 219 6.09 -2.95 -11.25
CA SER A 219 6.07 -1.49 -11.40
C SER A 219 4.64 -1.05 -11.61
N TRP A 220 4.12 -0.17 -10.77
CA TRP A 220 2.72 0.27 -10.87
C TRP A 220 2.60 1.79 -10.80
N GLY A 221 1.80 2.32 -11.72
CA GLY A 221 1.51 3.75 -11.84
C GLY A 221 2.54 4.55 -12.61
N ASP A 222 3.53 3.93 -13.26
CA ASP A 222 4.56 4.63 -14.07
C ASP A 222 3.97 5.20 -15.37
N SER A 223 3.01 4.49 -15.98
CA SER A 223 2.34 4.90 -17.21
C SER A 223 0.81 4.80 -17.10
N TYR A 224 0.12 5.51 -17.98
CA TYR A 224 -1.32 5.35 -18.23
C TYR A 224 -1.53 4.34 -19.36
N LYS A 225 -2.67 3.65 -19.36
CA LYS A 225 -3.11 2.80 -20.48
C LYS A 225 -3.85 3.60 -21.55
#